data_AF-A0A6A6MFF5-F1
#
_entry.id   AF-A0A6A6MFF5-F1
#
_cell.length_a   1.000
_cell.length_b   1.000
_cell.length_c   1.000
_cell.angle_alpha   90.00
_cell.angle_beta   90.00
_cell.angle_gamma   90.00
#
_symmetry.space_group_name_H-M   'P 1'
#
loop_
_entity.id
_entity.type
_entity.pdbx_description
1 polymer ?
#
loop_
_entity_poly.entity_id
_entity_poly.type
_entity_poly.pdbx_seq_one_letter_code
_entity_poly.pdbx_strand_id
1 'polypeptide(L)'
;MVAFICSFAYYVFPGYLFPKLTSVSWICWVFPTSILAHQLGSGLRGLGVGSFGLDWASVSSYLGSPMVSPWFATANLAVGFALFMYVVTPIAYWLNVYKAKAFPIFSDGLFTSDGQKYNISAIIDENFHVDMDAYEHQGPLYLSTIFAMIYGLNFACLAATVVHVFLFHGSMKQAITFLQDFKLGHYMKIPPRAMFMAQVVGTIISAMVHLATSWWLMDTIPNLCDRELLPAGSPWTCPGDHVFYDASVIWGLIGPRRIFGDLGHYSAMNWLFLAGAIAPILVWIAHKALPNKHWIRSISIPVLLGATHEMLPATAVNYTTWVLVGFASGFIAFRYYRDWWSRHNYVLSGALDAGLAFMAVFLYLCLGMQHVSLDWWRNDSDGCPLASCPTATGVVVKGCPAL
;
A
#
# COMPACT_ATOMS: atom_id res chain seq x y z
N MET A 1 -5.44 -26.01 13.37
CA MET A 1 -5.57 -25.60 14.78
C MET A 1 -4.23 -25.22 15.40
N VAL A 2 -3.18 -26.05 15.38
CA VAL A 2 -1.88 -25.69 15.97
C VAL A 2 -1.33 -24.36 15.43
N ALA A 3 -1.27 -24.20 14.11
CA ALA A 3 -0.82 -22.95 13.47
C ALA A 3 -1.62 -21.71 13.89
N PHE A 4 -2.93 -21.87 14.12
CA PHE A 4 -3.80 -20.78 14.58
C PHE A 4 -3.42 -20.35 16.00
N ILE A 5 -3.25 -21.31 16.93
CA ILE A 5 -2.85 -21.03 18.31
C ILE A 5 -1.47 -20.38 18.37
N CYS A 6 -0.52 -20.89 17.57
CA CYS A 6 0.81 -20.30 17.48
C CYS A 6 0.76 -18.87 16.94
N SER A 7 -0.03 -18.60 15.89
CA SER A 7 -0.19 -17.26 15.34
C SER A 7 -0.84 -16.30 16.33
N PHE A 8 -1.89 -16.76 17.01
CA PHE A 8 -2.59 -16.02 18.05
C PHE A 8 -1.63 -15.62 19.18
N ALA A 9 -0.87 -16.58 19.72
CA ALA A 9 0.11 -16.30 20.77
C ALA A 9 1.28 -15.42 20.28
N TYR A 10 1.76 -15.65 19.04
CA TYR A 10 2.89 -14.90 18.49
C TYR A 10 2.55 -13.42 18.29
N TYR A 11 1.34 -13.08 17.84
CA TYR A 11 0.96 -11.70 17.56
C TYR A 11 0.98 -10.76 18.78
N VAL A 12 0.91 -11.29 20.01
CA VAL A 12 1.13 -10.51 21.25
C VAL A 12 2.48 -9.79 21.24
N PHE A 13 3.51 -10.45 20.69
CA PHE A 13 4.87 -9.91 20.67
C PHE A 13 4.97 -8.66 19.77
N PRO A 14 4.78 -8.75 18.44
CA PRO A 14 4.88 -7.58 17.58
C PRO A 14 3.72 -6.60 17.77
N GLY A 15 2.52 -7.07 18.13
CA GLY A 15 1.33 -6.23 18.24
C GLY A 15 1.24 -5.42 19.54
N TYR A 16 2.00 -5.77 20.58
CA TYR A 16 1.91 -5.08 21.87
C TYR A 16 3.25 -4.97 22.62
N LEU A 17 4.01 -6.07 22.76
CA LEU A 17 5.23 -6.07 23.59
C LEU A 17 6.45 -5.44 22.92
N PHE A 18 6.61 -5.65 21.61
CA PHE A 18 7.75 -5.21 20.80
C PHE A 18 7.32 -4.75 19.39
N PRO A 19 6.68 -3.56 19.28
CA PRO A 19 6.26 -3.01 17.97
C PRO A 19 7.39 -2.83 16.95
N LYS A 20 8.66 -2.75 17.37
CA LYS A 20 9.82 -2.76 16.46
C LYS A 20 9.93 -4.00 15.57
N LEU A 21 9.29 -5.11 15.93
CA LEU A 21 9.26 -6.31 15.08
C LEU A 21 8.42 -6.10 13.81
N THR A 22 7.56 -5.06 13.79
CA THR A 22 6.77 -4.71 12.60
C THR A 22 7.59 -4.05 11.50
N SER A 23 8.61 -3.27 11.86
CA SER A 23 9.54 -2.67 10.90
C SER A 23 10.98 -2.68 11.41
N VAL A 24 11.75 -3.69 10.97
CA VAL A 24 13.18 -3.77 11.25
C VAL A 24 13.95 -3.01 10.17
N SER A 25 14.20 -1.73 10.42
CA SER A 25 14.97 -0.84 9.53
C SER A 25 16.43 -0.71 9.98
N TRP A 26 17.23 -1.77 9.78
CA TRP A 26 18.61 -1.85 10.30
C TRP A 26 19.55 -0.74 9.79
N ILE A 27 19.32 -0.19 8.60
CA ILE A 27 20.12 0.90 8.02
C ILE A 27 20.09 2.14 8.92
N CYS A 28 18.94 2.45 9.54
CA CYS A 28 18.83 3.58 10.45
C CYS A 28 19.60 3.36 11.76
N TRP A 29 19.79 2.11 12.19
CA TRP A 29 20.60 1.80 13.38
C TRP A 29 22.09 1.98 13.11
N VAL A 30 22.54 1.67 11.89
CA VAL A 30 23.95 1.84 11.49
C VAL A 30 24.28 3.32 11.27
N PHE A 31 23.34 4.11 10.73
CA PHE A 31 23.55 5.53 10.39
C PHE A 31 22.52 6.45 11.04
N PRO A 32 22.56 6.65 12.37
CA PRO A 32 21.51 7.34 13.12
C PRO A 32 21.40 8.86 12.88
N THR A 33 22.43 9.47 12.28
CA THR A 33 22.51 10.94 12.08
C THR A 33 22.28 11.37 10.63
N SER A 34 22.18 10.44 9.69
CA SER A 34 22.10 10.75 8.26
C SER A 34 20.64 10.76 7.78
N ILE A 35 20.18 11.92 7.30
CA ILE A 35 18.84 12.08 6.72
C ILE A 35 18.66 11.13 5.52
N LEU A 36 19.67 11.06 4.64
CA LEU A 36 19.63 10.20 3.46
C LEU A 36 19.54 8.72 3.84
N ALA A 37 20.28 8.28 4.86
CA ALA A 37 20.23 6.89 5.30
C ALA A 37 18.84 6.54 5.88
N HIS A 38 18.21 7.47 6.60
CA HIS A 38 16.87 7.29 7.12
C HIS A 38 15.81 7.28 6.01
N GLN A 39 15.91 8.17 5.02
CA GLN A 39 15.00 8.18 3.86
C GLN A 39 15.10 6.90 3.02
N LEU A 40 16.31 6.36 2.85
CA LEU A 40 16.53 5.11 2.13
C LEU A 40 16.09 3.88 2.93
N GLY A 41 16.44 3.84 4.22
CA GLY A 41 16.31 2.63 5.06
C GLY A 41 14.97 2.48 5.77
N SER A 42 14.24 3.57 6.01
CA SER A 42 12.97 3.55 6.74
C SER A 42 11.91 2.75 5.97
N GLY A 43 11.35 1.74 6.64
CA GLY A 43 10.30 0.88 6.09
C GLY A 43 8.91 1.49 6.17
N LEU A 44 8.66 2.40 7.13
CA LEU A 44 7.34 3.05 7.29
C LEU A 44 7.24 4.41 6.60
N ARG A 45 8.33 5.17 6.55
CA ARG A 45 8.36 6.57 6.10
C ARG A 45 9.40 6.85 5.02
N GLY A 46 9.99 5.81 4.45
CA GLY A 46 11.06 5.90 3.45
C GLY A 46 10.93 4.85 2.36
N LEU A 47 12.04 4.59 1.66
CA LEU A 47 12.08 3.64 0.56
C LEU A 47 12.14 2.17 1.01
N GLY A 48 12.41 1.91 2.29
CA GLY A 48 12.45 0.56 2.86
C GLY A 48 13.58 -0.33 2.31
N VAL A 49 14.73 0.24 1.95
CA VAL A 49 15.89 -0.55 1.51
C VAL A 49 16.34 -1.44 2.65
N GLY A 50 16.15 -2.76 2.50
CA GLY A 50 16.53 -3.73 3.52
C GLY A 50 15.68 -3.72 4.79
N SER A 51 14.55 -3.01 4.81
CA SER A 51 13.57 -3.12 5.89
C SER A 51 12.72 -4.37 5.74
N PHE A 52 12.41 -5.06 6.83
CA PHE A 52 11.48 -6.19 6.84
C PHE A 52 10.74 -6.27 8.17
N GLY A 53 9.50 -6.75 8.12
CA GLY A 53 8.68 -7.07 9.29
C GLY A 53 8.79 -8.56 9.61
N LEU A 54 8.70 -8.91 10.88
CA LEU A 54 8.71 -10.29 11.36
C LEU A 54 7.32 -10.79 11.78
N ASP A 55 6.29 -9.96 11.63
CA ASP A 55 4.92 -10.27 12.02
C ASP A 55 4.00 -10.53 10.82
N TRP A 56 2.93 -11.28 11.07
CA TRP A 56 1.98 -11.63 10.02
C TRP A 56 1.11 -10.44 9.58
N ALA A 57 0.96 -9.39 10.39
CA ALA A 57 0.20 -8.21 9.99
C ALA A 57 0.96 -7.46 8.88
N SER A 58 2.26 -7.20 9.05
CA SER A 58 3.10 -6.59 8.01
C SER A 58 3.14 -7.43 6.73
N VAL A 59 3.15 -8.76 6.85
CA VAL A 59 3.08 -9.68 5.70
C VAL A 59 1.76 -9.56 4.95
N SER A 60 0.62 -9.50 5.65
CA SER A 60 -0.72 -9.60 5.04
C SER A 60 -1.35 -8.24 4.68
N SER A 61 -0.80 -7.12 5.14
CA SER A 61 -1.39 -5.78 4.97
C SER A 61 -1.37 -5.23 3.55
N TYR A 62 -0.63 -5.83 2.62
CA TYR A 62 -0.51 -5.32 1.24
C TYR A 62 -1.52 -5.96 0.26
N LEU A 63 -1.35 -7.25 -0.08
CA LEU A 63 -2.24 -7.98 -1.01
C LEU A 63 -2.84 -9.22 -0.34
N GLY A 64 -3.08 -9.14 0.98
CA GLY A 64 -3.37 -10.31 1.79
C GLY A 64 -2.19 -11.28 1.81
N SER A 65 -2.48 -12.57 1.94
CA SER A 65 -1.41 -13.57 2.09
C SER A 65 -0.62 -13.82 0.81
N PRO A 66 0.72 -13.62 0.82
CA PRO A 66 1.58 -13.91 -0.32
C PRO A 66 1.65 -15.41 -0.63
N MET A 67 1.31 -16.28 0.32
CA MET A 67 1.38 -17.73 0.16
C MET A 67 0.37 -18.28 -0.85
N VAL A 68 -0.73 -17.54 -1.08
CA VAL A 68 -1.77 -17.91 -2.05
C VAL A 68 -1.36 -17.52 -3.47
N SER A 69 -0.48 -16.52 -3.61
CA SER A 69 -0.06 -15.97 -4.89
C SER A 69 0.95 -16.88 -5.61
N PRO A 70 0.80 -17.09 -6.92
CA PRO A 70 1.77 -17.89 -7.67
C PRO A 70 3.11 -17.16 -7.79
N TRP A 71 4.21 -17.90 -7.73
CA TRP A 71 5.58 -17.33 -7.74
C TRP A 71 5.84 -16.37 -8.91
N PHE A 72 5.35 -16.68 -10.11
CA PHE A 72 5.52 -15.80 -11.26
C PHE A 72 4.90 -14.41 -11.03
N ALA A 73 3.74 -14.33 -10.37
CA ALA A 73 3.09 -13.06 -10.06
C ALA A 73 3.90 -12.31 -8.99
N THR A 74 4.32 -12.99 -7.92
CA THR A 74 5.19 -12.42 -6.88
C THR A 74 6.50 -11.87 -7.45
N ALA A 75 7.13 -12.59 -8.38
CA ALA A 75 8.36 -12.15 -9.01
C ALA A 75 8.15 -10.91 -9.90
N ASN A 76 7.07 -10.86 -10.68
CA ASN A 76 6.74 -9.65 -11.47
C ASN A 76 6.47 -8.46 -10.56
N LEU A 77 5.72 -8.67 -9.49
CA LEU A 77 5.43 -7.62 -8.51
C LEU A 77 6.71 -7.11 -7.83
N ALA A 78 7.60 -8.01 -7.41
CA ALA A 78 8.87 -7.67 -6.79
C ALA A 78 9.77 -6.85 -7.73
N VAL A 79 9.84 -7.22 -9.01
CA VAL A 79 10.59 -6.46 -10.03
C VAL A 79 9.97 -5.07 -10.25
N GLY A 80 8.64 -4.99 -10.30
CA GLY A 80 7.91 -3.72 -10.43
C GLY A 80 8.20 -2.80 -9.26
N PHE A 81 8.00 -3.31 -8.05
CA PHE A 81 8.32 -2.61 -6.81
C PHE A 81 9.77 -2.12 -6.79
N ALA A 82 10.75 -3.00 -7.07
CA ALA A 82 12.16 -2.61 -7.06
C ALA A 82 12.48 -1.53 -8.10
N LEU A 83 11.92 -1.64 -9.31
CA LEU A 83 12.13 -0.65 -10.37
C LEU A 83 11.52 0.70 -9.98
N PHE A 84 10.31 0.73 -9.44
CA PHE A 84 9.66 2.01 -9.11
C PHE A 84 10.22 2.62 -7.82
N MET A 85 10.34 1.82 -6.77
CA MET A 85 10.75 2.29 -5.46
C MET A 85 12.24 2.62 -5.38
N TYR A 86 13.11 1.81 -6.02
CA TYR A 86 14.56 1.97 -5.91
C TYR A 86 15.21 2.62 -7.13
N VAL A 87 14.48 2.81 -8.25
CA VAL A 87 15.03 3.49 -9.44
C VAL A 87 14.22 4.73 -9.80
N VAL A 88 12.93 4.62 -10.08
CA VAL A 88 12.14 5.75 -10.61
C VAL A 88 11.93 6.84 -9.55
N THR A 89 11.47 6.49 -8.35
CA THR A 89 11.19 7.45 -7.26
C THR A 89 12.45 8.21 -6.83
N PRO A 90 13.57 7.53 -6.51
CA PRO A 90 14.91 8.10 -6.42
C PRO A 90 15.25 9.14 -7.49
N ILE A 91 15.24 8.73 -8.75
CA ILE A 91 15.67 9.58 -9.86
C ILE A 91 14.79 10.84 -9.92
N ALA A 92 13.47 10.70 -9.76
CA ALA A 92 12.56 11.84 -9.73
C ALA A 92 12.82 12.80 -8.55
N TYR A 93 13.09 12.26 -7.35
CA TYR A 93 13.38 13.05 -6.15
C TYR A 93 14.69 13.83 -6.29
N TRP A 94 15.77 13.16 -6.69
CA TRP A 94 17.10 13.79 -6.79
C TRP A 94 17.23 14.78 -7.95
N LEU A 95 16.53 14.54 -9.07
CA LEU A 95 16.39 15.51 -10.17
C LEU A 95 15.44 16.67 -9.84
N ASN A 96 14.83 16.67 -8.65
CA ASN A 96 13.92 17.71 -8.16
C ASN A 96 12.71 17.94 -9.09
N VAL A 97 12.19 16.85 -9.68
CA VAL A 97 11.00 16.90 -10.53
C VAL A 97 9.82 17.38 -9.69
N TYR A 98 9.05 18.37 -10.16
CA TYR A 98 7.93 18.98 -9.44
C TYR A 98 8.28 19.57 -8.04
N LYS A 99 9.51 20.07 -7.86
CA LYS A 99 10.01 20.57 -6.56
C LYS A 99 10.02 19.49 -5.46
N ALA A 100 10.20 18.22 -5.84
CA ALA A 100 10.20 17.06 -4.95
C ALA A 100 10.97 17.22 -3.64
N LYS A 101 12.11 17.92 -3.63
CA LYS A 101 12.98 18.05 -2.44
C LYS A 101 12.35 18.88 -1.32
N ALA A 102 11.35 19.72 -1.64
CA ALA A 102 10.61 20.49 -0.65
C ALA A 102 9.72 19.62 0.25
N PHE A 103 9.47 18.38 -0.16
CA PHE A 103 8.54 17.47 0.50
C PHE A 103 9.27 16.21 1.02
N PRO A 104 8.66 15.48 1.97
CA PRO A 104 9.11 14.14 2.33
C PRO A 104 9.07 13.21 1.11
N ILE A 105 10.06 12.32 0.96
CA ILE A 105 10.12 11.38 -0.17
C ILE A 105 8.92 10.41 -0.18
N PHE A 106 8.47 10.00 1.00
CA PHE A 106 7.33 9.12 1.23
C PHE A 106 6.33 9.83 2.14
N SER A 107 5.19 10.23 1.58
CA SER A 107 4.07 10.80 2.32
C SER A 107 2.79 10.65 1.50
N ASP A 108 1.69 10.38 2.18
CA ASP A 108 0.34 10.36 1.66
C ASP A 108 -0.33 11.74 1.60
N GLY A 109 0.26 12.75 2.23
CA GLY A 109 -0.36 14.08 2.34
C GLY A 109 -0.13 15.02 1.14
N LEU A 110 -0.88 16.13 1.16
CA LEU A 110 -0.82 17.21 0.19
C LEU A 110 -0.07 18.43 0.75
N PHE A 111 0.67 19.13 -0.12
CA PHE A 111 1.59 20.20 0.30
C PHE A 111 1.42 21.50 -0.50
N THR A 112 1.80 22.63 0.12
CA THR A 112 1.97 23.93 -0.54
C THR A 112 3.36 24.04 -1.18
N SER A 113 3.65 25.10 -1.93
CA SER A 113 4.99 25.29 -2.53
C SER A 113 6.15 25.32 -1.53
N ASP A 114 5.85 25.66 -0.28
CA ASP A 114 6.84 25.93 0.77
C ASP A 114 7.11 24.70 1.66
N GLY A 115 6.54 23.54 1.29
CA GLY A 115 6.71 22.28 2.03
C GLY A 115 5.80 22.12 3.25
N GLN A 116 4.89 23.08 3.49
CA GLN A 116 3.87 22.96 4.53
C GLN A 116 2.70 22.13 4.06
N LYS A 117 1.96 21.52 5.00
CA LYS A 117 0.72 20.80 4.66
C LYS A 117 -0.30 21.77 4.07
N TYR A 118 -1.00 21.30 3.04
CA TYR A 118 -2.02 22.08 2.35
C TYR A 118 -3.29 22.19 3.20
N ASN A 119 -3.79 23.40 3.43
CA ASN A 119 -4.98 23.61 4.26
C ASN A 119 -6.26 23.56 3.39
N ILE A 120 -6.85 22.36 3.34
CA ILE A 120 -8.01 22.06 2.50
C ILE A 120 -9.28 22.77 3.00
N SER A 121 -9.49 22.89 4.32
CA SER A 121 -10.70 23.54 4.85
C SER A 121 -10.75 25.04 4.55
N ALA A 122 -9.61 25.67 4.31
CA ALA A 122 -9.53 27.09 3.97
C ALA A 122 -9.84 27.42 2.50
N ILE A 123 -9.99 26.42 1.63
CA ILE A 123 -10.39 26.61 0.21
C ILE A 123 -11.82 26.12 -0.08
N ILE A 124 -12.57 25.75 0.96
CA ILE A 124 -13.93 25.21 0.87
C ILE A 124 -14.90 26.19 1.52
N ASP A 125 -15.97 26.54 0.83
CA ASP A 125 -17.06 27.36 1.37
C ASP A 125 -18.03 26.55 2.27
N GLU A 126 -18.97 27.22 2.93
CA GLU A 126 -19.98 26.55 3.77
C GLU A 126 -20.89 25.57 3.00
N ASN A 127 -20.92 25.65 1.67
CA ASN A 127 -21.70 24.78 0.78
C ASN A 127 -20.86 23.64 0.17
N PHE A 128 -19.62 23.42 0.64
CA PHE A 128 -18.67 22.44 0.11
C PHE A 128 -18.23 22.69 -1.35
N HIS A 129 -18.34 23.92 -1.85
CA HIS A 129 -17.75 24.35 -3.11
C HIS A 129 -16.34 24.89 -2.92
N VAL A 130 -15.56 24.84 -3.99
CA VAL A 130 -14.22 25.45 -4.02
C VAL A 130 -14.33 26.96 -4.11
N ASP A 131 -13.77 27.63 -3.12
CA ASP A 131 -13.49 29.05 -3.20
C ASP A 131 -12.23 29.27 -4.05
N MET A 132 -12.44 29.77 -5.27
CA MET A 132 -11.37 30.00 -6.24
C MET A 132 -10.46 31.16 -5.84
N ASP A 133 -10.98 32.17 -5.13
CA ASP A 133 -10.17 33.30 -4.67
C ASP A 133 -9.24 32.82 -3.56
N ALA A 134 -9.75 32.05 -2.59
CA ALA A 134 -8.92 31.45 -1.54
C ALA A 134 -7.87 30.47 -2.11
N TYR A 135 -8.23 29.70 -3.14
CA TYR A 135 -7.32 28.81 -3.85
C TYR A 135 -6.18 29.57 -4.54
N GLU A 136 -6.48 30.68 -5.23
CA GLU A 136 -5.45 31.50 -5.89
C GLU A 136 -4.49 32.14 -4.88
N HIS A 137 -4.96 32.48 -3.68
CA HIS A 137 -4.11 33.02 -2.60
C HIS A 137 -3.19 31.94 -1.99
N GLN A 138 -3.67 30.71 -1.78
CA GLN A 138 -2.82 29.62 -1.27
C GLN A 138 -1.88 29.04 -2.33
N GLY A 139 -2.26 29.14 -3.60
CA GLY A 139 -1.50 28.62 -4.72
C GLY A 139 -1.78 27.14 -5.03
N PRO A 140 -1.13 26.59 -6.07
CA PRO A 140 -1.39 25.25 -6.56
C PRO A 140 -0.92 24.18 -5.58
N LEU A 141 -1.61 23.05 -5.62
CA LEU A 141 -1.37 21.91 -4.75
C LEU A 141 -0.21 21.04 -5.25
N TYR A 142 0.67 20.64 -4.35
CA TYR A 142 1.82 19.78 -4.61
C TYR A 142 1.65 18.41 -3.96
N LEU A 143 2.12 17.38 -4.67
CA LEU A 143 2.09 15.99 -4.25
C LEU A 143 3.50 15.55 -3.85
N SER A 144 3.59 14.65 -2.88
CA SER A 144 4.86 13.98 -2.59
C SER A 144 5.35 13.20 -3.83
N THR A 145 6.65 12.90 -3.87
CA THR A 145 7.22 12.19 -5.04
C THR A 145 6.61 10.81 -5.20
N ILE A 146 6.44 10.06 -4.11
CA ILE A 146 5.82 8.74 -4.14
C ILE A 146 4.37 8.81 -4.65
N PHE A 147 3.60 9.78 -4.18
CA PHE A 147 2.18 9.91 -4.53
C PHE A 147 2.02 10.27 -6.01
N ALA A 148 2.81 11.22 -6.51
CA ALA A 148 2.82 11.58 -7.92
C ALA A 148 3.20 10.38 -8.82
N MET A 149 4.25 9.64 -8.47
CA MET A 149 4.68 8.47 -9.26
C MET A 149 3.64 7.35 -9.25
N ILE A 150 2.98 7.09 -8.12
CA ILE A 150 1.92 6.08 -8.03
C ILE A 150 0.75 6.42 -8.96
N TYR A 151 0.30 7.69 -9.02
CA TYR A 151 -0.72 8.09 -9.98
C TYR A 151 -0.29 7.85 -11.43
N GLY A 152 0.96 8.21 -11.75
CA GLY A 152 1.53 7.94 -13.07
C GLY A 152 1.54 6.46 -13.43
N LEU A 153 1.90 5.60 -12.49
CA LEU A 153 1.90 4.15 -12.68
C LEU A 153 0.50 3.57 -12.80
N ASN A 154 -0.47 4.11 -12.05
CA ASN A 154 -1.87 3.70 -12.20
C ASN A 154 -2.41 4.05 -13.58
N PHE A 155 -2.07 5.23 -14.14
CA PHE A 155 -2.41 5.58 -15.52
C PHE A 155 -1.79 4.62 -16.53
N ALA A 156 -0.50 4.30 -16.37
CA ALA A 156 0.18 3.33 -17.22
C ALA A 156 -0.41 1.92 -17.08
N CYS A 157 -0.71 1.49 -15.86
CA CYS A 157 -1.27 0.18 -15.56
C CYS A 157 -2.66 0.02 -16.18
N LEU A 158 -3.51 1.04 -16.13
CA LEU A 158 -4.84 1.01 -16.73
C LEU A 158 -4.76 0.79 -18.25
N ALA A 159 -3.94 1.59 -18.94
CA ALA A 159 -3.72 1.43 -20.38
C ALA A 159 -3.07 0.07 -20.72
N ALA A 160 -2.07 -0.34 -19.93
CA ALA A 160 -1.39 -1.61 -20.12
C ALA A 160 -2.33 -2.80 -19.93
N THR A 161 -3.24 -2.74 -18.96
CA THR A 161 -4.22 -3.81 -18.68
C THR A 161 -5.14 -4.01 -19.86
N VAL A 162 -5.67 -2.92 -20.43
CA VAL A 162 -6.53 -2.97 -21.61
C VAL A 162 -5.79 -3.63 -22.78
N VAL A 163 -4.61 -3.12 -23.12
CA VAL A 163 -3.82 -3.66 -24.25
C VAL A 163 -3.39 -5.11 -24.00
N HIS A 164 -2.94 -5.44 -22.79
CA HIS A 164 -2.53 -6.79 -22.44
C HIS A 164 -3.69 -7.79 -22.52
N VAL A 165 -4.89 -7.42 -22.06
CA VAL A 165 -6.09 -8.26 -22.22
C VAL A 165 -6.44 -8.44 -23.70
N PHE A 166 -6.34 -7.40 -24.53
CA PHE A 166 -6.57 -7.57 -25.96
C PHE A 166 -5.55 -8.49 -26.64
N LEU A 167 -4.26 -8.36 -26.31
CA LEU A 167 -3.17 -9.11 -26.98
C LEU A 167 -3.00 -10.56 -26.48
N PHE A 168 -3.20 -10.80 -25.18
CA PHE A 168 -2.94 -12.09 -24.53
C PHE A 168 -4.20 -12.77 -23.97
N HIS A 169 -5.15 -11.95 -23.48
CA HIS A 169 -6.46 -12.29 -22.91
C HIS A 169 -7.55 -12.84 -23.85
N GLY A 170 -7.85 -12.07 -24.91
CA GLY A 170 -9.11 -12.17 -25.66
C GLY A 170 -10.37 -12.22 -24.77
N SER A 171 -11.51 -12.61 -25.34
CA SER A 171 -12.76 -12.88 -24.59
C SER A 171 -12.73 -14.16 -23.75
N MET A 172 -11.62 -14.91 -23.78
CA MET A 172 -11.51 -16.22 -23.11
C MET A 172 -11.44 -16.11 -21.59
N LYS A 173 -10.92 -15.01 -21.02
CA LYS A 173 -10.76 -14.90 -19.56
C LYS A 173 -12.11 -14.86 -18.84
N GLN A 174 -13.07 -14.07 -19.34
CA GLN A 174 -14.43 -14.04 -18.81
C GLN A 174 -15.12 -15.41 -18.96
N ALA A 175 -14.92 -16.10 -20.08
CA ALA A 175 -15.45 -17.45 -20.28
C ALA A 175 -14.84 -18.48 -19.31
N ILE A 176 -13.53 -18.42 -19.03
CA ILE A 176 -12.84 -19.32 -18.10
C ILE A 176 -13.28 -19.07 -16.65
N THR A 177 -13.37 -17.82 -16.21
CA THR A 177 -13.82 -17.49 -14.84
C THR A 177 -15.26 -17.94 -14.61
N PHE A 178 -16.15 -17.69 -15.58
CA PHE A 178 -17.52 -18.17 -15.53
C PHE A 178 -17.62 -19.72 -15.48
N LEU A 179 -16.79 -20.42 -16.27
CA LEU A 179 -16.69 -21.88 -16.21
C LEU A 179 -16.13 -22.39 -14.87
N GLN A 180 -15.19 -21.68 -14.24
CA GLN A 180 -14.66 -22.02 -12.92
C GLN A 180 -15.73 -21.91 -11.83
N ASP A 181 -16.52 -20.82 -11.84
CA ASP A 181 -17.59 -20.60 -10.87
C ASP A 181 -18.69 -21.66 -10.99
N PHE A 182 -19.08 -22.02 -12.22
CA PHE A 182 -20.00 -23.14 -12.44
C PHE A 182 -19.44 -24.49 -12.01
N LYS A 183 -18.14 -24.72 -12.23
CA LYS A 183 -17.48 -25.96 -11.82
C LYS A 183 -17.42 -26.09 -10.30
N LEU A 184 -17.12 -25.00 -9.59
CA LEU A 184 -17.16 -24.96 -8.13
C LEU A 184 -18.59 -25.21 -7.62
N GLY A 185 -19.58 -24.54 -8.20
CA GLY A 185 -21.00 -24.76 -7.87
C GLY A 185 -21.43 -26.22 -8.07
N HIS A 186 -20.98 -26.85 -9.15
CA HIS A 186 -21.25 -28.26 -9.40
C HIS A 186 -20.55 -29.19 -8.38
N TYR A 187 -19.27 -28.94 -8.06
CA TYR A 187 -18.52 -29.76 -7.11
C TYR A 187 -19.01 -29.66 -5.68
N MET A 188 -19.43 -28.47 -5.26
CA MET A 188 -19.83 -28.24 -3.88
C MET A 188 -21.20 -28.82 -3.55
N LYS A 189 -22.05 -29.12 -4.55
CA LYS A 189 -23.43 -29.61 -4.38
C LYS A 189 -24.25 -28.80 -3.35
N ILE A 190 -23.86 -27.55 -3.08
CA ILE A 190 -24.58 -26.68 -2.14
C ILE A 190 -25.82 -26.16 -2.86
N PRO A 191 -27.02 -26.28 -2.25
CA PRO A 191 -28.22 -25.73 -2.85
C PRO A 191 -28.06 -24.21 -3.03
N PRO A 192 -28.24 -23.67 -4.27
CA PRO A 192 -27.91 -22.28 -4.58
C PRO A 192 -28.71 -21.27 -3.75
N ARG A 193 -29.95 -21.62 -3.36
CA ARG A 193 -30.76 -20.80 -2.46
C ARG A 193 -30.16 -20.68 -1.06
N ALA A 194 -29.56 -21.75 -0.52
CA ALA A 194 -28.93 -21.71 0.80
C ALA A 194 -27.62 -20.91 0.77
N MET A 195 -26.84 -21.03 -0.31
CA MET A 195 -25.62 -20.24 -0.51
C MET A 195 -25.95 -18.74 -0.60
N PHE A 196 -26.96 -18.39 -1.41
CA PHE A 196 -27.44 -17.01 -1.53
C PHE A 196 -27.96 -16.48 -0.19
N MET A 197 -28.80 -17.24 0.52
CA MET A 197 -29.31 -16.82 1.84
C MET A 197 -28.18 -16.64 2.86
N ALA A 198 -27.18 -17.51 2.88
CA ALA A 198 -26.02 -17.36 3.77
C ALA A 198 -25.19 -16.10 3.45
N GLN A 199 -24.98 -15.80 2.17
CA GLN A 199 -24.29 -14.58 1.74
C GLN A 199 -25.08 -13.32 2.09
N VAL A 200 -26.40 -13.30 1.83
CA VAL A 200 -27.26 -12.15 2.14
C VAL A 200 -27.30 -11.90 3.64
N VAL A 201 -27.58 -12.93 4.45
CA VAL A 201 -27.64 -12.81 5.90
C VAL A 201 -26.27 -12.39 6.46
N GLY A 202 -25.18 -13.01 5.98
CA GLY A 202 -23.82 -12.65 6.39
C GLY A 202 -23.46 -11.20 6.03
N THR A 203 -23.86 -10.72 4.84
CA THR A 203 -23.59 -9.35 4.40
C THR A 203 -24.39 -8.34 5.22
N ILE A 204 -25.66 -8.62 5.52
CA ILE A 204 -26.49 -7.76 6.38
C ILE A 204 -25.89 -7.65 7.78
N ILE A 205 -25.54 -8.79 8.40
CA ILE A 205 -24.92 -8.80 9.73
C ILE A 205 -23.59 -8.04 9.70
N SER A 206 -22.74 -8.30 8.69
CA SER A 206 -21.45 -7.61 8.54
C SER A 206 -21.64 -6.10 8.40
N ALA A 207 -22.57 -5.64 7.57
CA ALA A 207 -22.85 -4.22 7.36
C ALA A 207 -23.33 -3.53 8.65
N MET A 208 -24.24 -4.18 9.39
CA MET A 208 -24.72 -3.66 10.68
C MET A 208 -23.61 -3.58 11.72
N VAL A 209 -22.78 -4.62 11.83
CA VAL A 209 -21.65 -4.64 12.78
C VAL A 209 -20.61 -3.58 12.43
N HIS A 210 -20.20 -3.47 11.16
CA HIS A 210 -19.26 -2.44 10.73
C HIS A 210 -19.77 -1.03 11.00
N LEU A 211 -21.05 -0.76 10.71
CA LEU A 211 -21.66 0.55 10.97
C LEU A 211 -21.68 0.85 12.48
N ALA A 212 -22.11 -0.10 13.30
CA ALA A 212 -22.16 0.05 14.75
C ALA A 212 -20.77 0.28 15.35
N THR A 213 -19.76 -0.49 14.93
CA THR A 213 -18.37 -0.33 15.39
C THR A 213 -17.78 0.99 14.94
N SER A 214 -18.03 1.43 13.70
CA SER A 214 -17.53 2.72 13.20
C SER A 214 -18.13 3.87 13.99
N TRP A 215 -19.44 3.84 14.24
CA TRP A 215 -20.13 4.87 15.01
C TRP A 215 -19.65 4.91 16.47
N TRP A 216 -19.48 3.73 17.08
CA TRP A 216 -18.92 3.61 18.42
C TRP A 216 -17.48 4.14 18.52
N LEU A 217 -16.63 3.86 17.52
CA LEU A 217 -15.25 4.32 17.51
C LEU A 217 -15.15 5.84 17.36
N MET A 218 -15.98 6.43 16.50
CA MET A 218 -16.05 7.89 16.31
C MET A 218 -16.55 8.63 17.56
N ASP A 219 -17.45 8.03 18.33
CA ASP A 219 -17.96 8.61 19.58
C ASP A 219 -16.94 8.47 20.74
N THR A 220 -16.20 7.36 20.78
CA THR A 220 -15.28 7.05 21.89
C THR A 220 -13.90 7.70 21.73
N ILE A 221 -13.38 7.82 20.51
CA ILE A 221 -12.02 8.30 20.24
C ILE A 221 -12.07 9.74 19.71
N PRO A 222 -11.66 10.75 20.51
CA PRO A 222 -11.62 12.12 20.04
C PRO A 222 -10.55 12.30 18.96
N ASN A 223 -10.86 13.11 17.95
CA ASN A 223 -9.96 13.43 16.83
C ASN A 223 -9.44 12.18 16.09
N LEU A 224 -10.32 11.19 15.91
CA LEU A 224 -10.03 9.98 15.14
C LEU A 224 -9.48 10.35 13.76
N CYS A 225 -8.40 9.71 13.35
CA CYS A 225 -7.66 9.96 12.10
C CYS A 225 -6.91 11.31 12.04
N ASP A 226 -7.04 12.25 12.99
CA ASP A 226 -6.26 13.50 12.94
C ASP A 226 -4.85 13.31 13.51
N ARG A 227 -3.86 13.17 12.63
CA ARG A 227 -2.47 12.90 13.02
C ARG A 227 -1.79 14.05 13.78
N GLU A 228 -2.33 15.27 13.75
CA GLU A 228 -1.74 16.42 14.46
C GLU A 228 -2.26 16.56 15.88
N LEU A 229 -3.54 16.24 16.08
CA LEU A 229 -4.20 16.29 17.38
C LEU A 229 -4.06 14.99 18.19
N LEU A 230 -3.73 13.87 17.53
CA LEU A 230 -3.52 12.59 18.19
C LEU A 230 -2.21 12.55 18.99
N PRO A 231 -2.16 11.81 20.12
CA PRO A 231 -0.94 11.54 20.85
C PRO A 231 0.13 10.88 19.97
N ALA A 232 1.40 11.25 20.18
CA ALA A 232 2.52 10.67 19.45
C ALA A 232 2.57 9.14 19.64
N GLY A 233 2.55 8.39 18.55
CA GLY A 233 2.52 6.92 18.58
C GLY A 233 1.12 6.31 18.67
N SER A 234 0.05 7.10 18.56
CA SER A 234 -1.31 6.58 18.46
C SER A 234 -1.48 5.65 17.24
N PRO A 235 -2.13 4.48 17.37
CA PRO A 235 -2.41 3.59 16.24
C PRO A 235 -3.50 4.11 15.29
N TRP A 236 -4.28 5.11 15.72
CA TRP A 236 -5.49 5.60 15.04
C TRP A 236 -5.21 6.60 13.91
N THR A 237 -4.27 6.27 13.02
CA THR A 237 -3.76 7.19 11.97
C THR A 237 -4.51 7.11 10.64
N CYS A 238 -5.38 6.11 10.47
CA CYS A 238 -6.28 5.89 9.32
C CYS A 238 -5.67 6.14 7.93
N PRO A 239 -4.55 5.50 7.56
CA PRO A 239 -3.85 5.80 6.31
C PRO A 239 -4.70 5.61 5.05
N GLY A 240 -5.58 4.61 5.02
CA GLY A 240 -6.49 4.39 3.90
C GLY A 240 -7.48 5.54 3.70
N ASP A 241 -8.09 6.03 4.78
CA ASP A 241 -9.06 7.13 4.72
C ASP A 241 -8.40 8.45 4.34
N HIS A 242 -7.16 8.70 4.79
CA HIS A 242 -6.37 9.87 4.36
C HIS A 242 -6.11 9.85 2.86
N VAL A 243 -5.62 8.72 2.33
CA VAL A 243 -5.37 8.58 0.88
C VAL A 243 -6.65 8.76 0.08
N PHE A 244 -7.78 8.23 0.57
CA PHE A 244 -9.08 8.39 -0.07
C PHE A 244 -9.58 9.84 -0.03
N TYR A 245 -9.43 10.51 1.12
CA TYR A 245 -9.76 11.92 1.30
C TYR A 245 -8.92 12.81 0.38
N ASP A 246 -7.60 12.64 0.35
CA ASP A 246 -6.70 13.40 -0.51
C ASP A 246 -6.97 13.14 -2.00
N ALA A 247 -7.29 11.89 -2.37
CA ALA A 247 -7.74 11.57 -3.72
C ALA A 247 -9.07 12.28 -4.08
N SER A 248 -10.01 12.40 -3.13
CA SER A 248 -11.27 13.14 -3.34
C SER A 248 -11.04 14.63 -3.56
N VAL A 249 -10.02 15.21 -2.92
CA VAL A 249 -9.62 16.61 -3.13
C VAL A 249 -9.01 16.82 -4.52
N ILE A 250 -8.14 15.91 -4.95
CA ILE A 250 -7.49 15.96 -6.26
C ILE A 250 -8.51 15.80 -7.41
N TRP A 251 -9.34 14.75 -7.33
CA TRP A 251 -10.22 14.36 -8.45
C TRP A 251 -11.60 15.00 -8.40
N GLY A 252 -12.13 15.24 -7.20
CA GLY A 252 -13.46 15.80 -6.98
C GLY A 252 -13.44 17.31 -6.79
N LEU A 253 -12.75 17.79 -5.75
CA LEU A 253 -12.80 19.19 -5.33
C LEU A 253 -12.09 20.12 -6.34
N ILE A 254 -10.77 19.97 -6.52
CA ILE A 254 -9.97 20.82 -7.43
C ILE A 254 -10.22 20.42 -8.90
N GLY A 255 -10.37 19.11 -9.12
CA GLY A 255 -10.65 18.51 -10.41
C GLY A 255 -9.41 18.25 -11.27
N PRO A 256 -9.49 17.29 -12.20
CA PRO A 256 -8.33 16.79 -12.96
C PRO A 256 -7.71 17.84 -13.88
N ARG A 257 -8.49 18.83 -14.37
CA ARG A 257 -7.98 19.86 -15.28
C ARG A 257 -6.92 20.76 -14.61
N ARG A 258 -7.06 21.05 -13.32
CA ARG A 258 -6.14 21.91 -12.56
C ARG A 258 -4.95 21.15 -11.97
N ILE A 259 -4.95 19.83 -12.01
CA ILE A 259 -3.83 18.99 -11.55
C ILE A 259 -3.07 18.38 -12.72
N PHE A 260 -3.78 17.67 -13.60
CA PHE A 260 -3.23 16.92 -14.74
C PHE A 260 -3.52 17.57 -16.10
N GLY A 261 -4.29 18.66 -16.15
CA GLY A 261 -4.66 19.34 -17.40
C GLY A 261 -3.73 20.49 -17.77
N ASP A 262 -4.26 21.40 -18.60
CA ASP A 262 -3.59 22.61 -19.09
C ASP A 262 -3.21 23.61 -17.99
N LEU A 263 -3.98 23.63 -16.90
CA LEU A 263 -3.79 24.54 -15.78
C LEU A 263 -2.92 23.93 -14.66
N GLY A 264 -2.53 22.66 -14.77
CA GLY A 264 -1.87 21.92 -13.71
C GLY A 264 -0.38 21.64 -13.96
N HIS A 265 0.35 21.39 -12.88
CA HIS A 265 1.78 21.08 -12.93
C HIS A 265 2.08 19.62 -13.33
N TYR A 266 1.11 18.71 -13.27
CA TYR A 266 1.32 17.26 -13.49
C TYR A 266 0.84 16.78 -14.87
N SER A 267 0.71 17.67 -15.84
CA SER A 267 0.22 17.34 -17.19
C SER A 267 1.06 16.30 -17.93
N ALA A 268 2.38 16.29 -17.69
CA ALA A 268 3.30 15.32 -18.27
C ALA A 268 2.99 13.88 -17.83
N MET A 269 2.30 13.69 -16.70
CA MET A 269 1.91 12.37 -16.20
C MET A 269 0.97 11.62 -17.16
N ASN A 270 0.20 12.36 -17.97
CA ASN A 270 -0.70 11.75 -18.95
C ASN A 270 0.04 10.95 -20.05
N TRP A 271 1.32 11.25 -20.31
CA TRP A 271 2.13 10.47 -21.25
C TRP A 271 2.35 9.02 -20.78
N LEU A 272 2.17 8.75 -19.49
CA LEU A 272 2.26 7.40 -18.96
C LEU A 272 1.11 6.49 -19.41
N PHE A 273 -0.05 7.04 -19.81
CA PHE A 273 -1.07 6.26 -20.52
C PHE A 273 -0.50 5.67 -21.83
N LEU A 274 0.22 6.48 -22.60
CA LEU A 274 0.83 6.03 -23.85
C LEU A 274 1.97 5.02 -23.58
N ALA A 275 2.84 5.30 -22.61
CA ALA A 275 3.89 4.38 -22.21
C ALA A 275 3.32 3.02 -21.76
N GLY A 276 2.24 3.05 -20.97
CA GLY A 276 1.49 1.88 -20.54
C GLY A 276 0.87 1.10 -21.69
N ALA A 277 0.33 1.77 -22.70
CA ALA A 277 -0.22 1.11 -23.88
C ALA A 277 0.87 0.42 -24.74
N ILE A 278 2.05 1.05 -24.85
CA ILE A 278 3.16 0.53 -25.67
C ILE A 278 3.88 -0.64 -25.00
N ALA A 279 4.05 -0.61 -23.67
CA ALA A 279 4.86 -1.60 -22.96
C ALA A 279 4.40 -3.08 -23.17
N PRO A 280 3.10 -3.43 -23.12
CA PRO A 280 2.64 -4.79 -23.44
C PRO A 280 2.89 -5.20 -24.90
N ILE A 281 2.86 -4.25 -25.84
CA ILE A 281 3.13 -4.51 -27.26
C ILE A 281 4.60 -4.90 -27.42
N LEU A 282 5.53 -4.21 -26.74
CA LEU A 282 6.95 -4.56 -26.76
C LEU A 282 7.20 -5.98 -26.25
N VAL A 283 6.56 -6.36 -25.15
CA VAL A 283 6.66 -7.73 -24.61
C VAL A 283 6.04 -8.75 -25.57
N TRP A 284 4.93 -8.41 -26.22
CA TRP A 284 4.30 -9.28 -27.21
C TRP A 284 5.18 -9.51 -28.44
N ILE A 285 5.84 -8.46 -28.95
CA ILE A 285 6.82 -8.56 -30.05
C ILE A 285 8.01 -9.42 -29.60
N ALA A 286 8.55 -9.18 -28.40
CA ALA A 286 9.66 -9.97 -27.86
C ALA A 286 9.30 -11.46 -27.72
N HIS A 287 8.07 -11.76 -27.29
CA HIS A 287 7.55 -13.12 -27.23
C HIS A 287 7.48 -13.79 -28.61
N LYS A 288 7.07 -13.05 -29.65
CA LYS A 288 7.06 -13.57 -31.03
C LYS A 288 8.45 -13.74 -31.63
N ALA A 289 9.38 -12.83 -31.34
CA ALA A 289 10.74 -12.88 -31.87
C ALA A 289 11.61 -13.96 -31.21
N LEU A 290 11.36 -14.27 -29.93
CA LEU A 290 12.16 -15.21 -29.13
C LEU A 290 11.32 -16.34 -28.54
N PRO A 291 10.73 -17.23 -29.37
CA PRO A 291 9.83 -18.29 -28.90
C PRO A 291 10.51 -19.31 -27.96
N ASN A 292 11.83 -19.44 -28.03
CA ASN A 292 12.60 -20.41 -27.23
C ASN A 292 12.78 -19.98 -25.76
N LYS A 293 12.40 -18.76 -25.37
CA LYS A 293 12.64 -18.20 -24.03
C LYS A 293 11.35 -18.13 -23.21
N HIS A 294 11.03 -19.22 -22.51
CA HIS A 294 9.81 -19.34 -21.69
C HIS A 294 9.62 -18.25 -20.62
N TRP A 295 10.69 -17.66 -20.08
CA TRP A 295 10.60 -16.59 -19.08
C TRP A 295 9.95 -15.30 -19.61
N ILE A 296 10.06 -15.00 -20.92
CA ILE A 296 9.45 -13.81 -21.53
C ILE A 296 7.91 -13.93 -21.52
N ARG A 297 7.38 -15.14 -21.66
CA ARG A 297 5.94 -15.44 -21.53
C ARG A 297 5.45 -15.25 -20.10
N SER A 298 6.36 -15.31 -19.14
CA SER A 298 6.14 -15.04 -17.71
C SER A 298 6.48 -13.60 -17.35
N ILE A 299 6.33 -12.63 -18.26
CA ILE A 299 6.38 -11.21 -17.95
C ILE A 299 4.98 -10.64 -18.15
N SER A 300 4.39 -10.07 -17.09
CA SER A 300 3.11 -9.38 -17.15
C SER A 300 3.29 -7.92 -16.81
N ILE A 301 3.27 -7.07 -17.85
CA ILE A 301 3.41 -5.62 -17.72
C ILE A 301 2.33 -5.02 -16.80
N PRO A 302 1.04 -5.40 -16.89
CA PRO A 302 0.05 -4.89 -15.94
C PRO A 302 0.37 -5.20 -14.48
N VAL A 303 0.91 -6.40 -14.19
CA VAL A 303 1.28 -6.79 -12.82
C VAL A 303 2.52 -6.02 -12.36
N LEU A 304 3.48 -5.78 -13.25
CA LEU A 304 4.66 -4.95 -12.98
C LEU A 304 4.27 -3.49 -12.65
N LEU A 305 3.43 -2.88 -13.49
CA LEU A 305 2.98 -1.49 -13.32
C LEU A 305 2.01 -1.32 -12.15
N GLY A 306 1.17 -2.33 -11.90
CA GLY A 306 0.23 -2.35 -10.78
C GLY A 306 0.86 -2.71 -9.44
N ALA A 307 2.17 -2.97 -9.39
CA ALA A 307 2.84 -3.34 -8.14
C ALA A 307 2.62 -2.26 -7.06
N THR A 308 2.78 -0.98 -7.36
CA THR A 308 2.73 0.07 -6.32
C THR A 308 1.33 0.63 -6.02
N HIS A 309 0.26 -0.02 -6.48
CA HIS A 309 -1.12 0.51 -6.36
C HIS A 309 -1.52 0.79 -4.91
N GLU A 310 -1.24 -0.14 -3.99
CA GLU A 310 -1.63 -0.04 -2.57
C GLU A 310 -0.47 0.50 -1.70
N MET A 311 0.51 1.20 -2.30
CA MET A 311 1.74 1.59 -1.58
C MET A 311 1.58 2.81 -0.68
N LEU A 312 0.58 3.66 -0.90
CA LEU A 312 0.34 4.79 0.02
C LEU A 312 -0.28 4.31 1.35
N PRO A 313 -1.28 3.41 1.36
CA PRO A 313 -1.77 2.80 2.60
C PRO A 313 -0.80 1.76 3.18
N ALA A 314 -0.19 0.92 2.33
CA ALA A 314 0.76 -0.11 2.75
C ALA A 314 2.20 0.37 2.55
N THR A 315 2.91 0.58 3.65
CA THR A 315 4.29 1.09 3.67
C THR A 315 5.30 0.14 3.00
N ALA A 316 6.50 0.65 2.70
CA ALA A 316 7.54 -0.11 1.99
C ALA A 316 7.91 -1.44 2.66
N VAL A 317 7.87 -1.50 4.00
CA VAL A 317 8.13 -2.73 4.75
C VAL A 317 7.09 -3.83 4.49
N ASN A 318 5.83 -3.46 4.26
CA ASN A 318 4.79 -4.45 3.95
C ASN A 318 5.10 -5.14 2.62
N TYR A 319 5.60 -4.38 1.65
CA TYR A 319 6.00 -4.90 0.35
C TYR A 319 7.22 -5.82 0.41
N THR A 320 8.31 -5.36 1.04
CA THR A 320 9.53 -6.16 1.14
C THR A 320 9.25 -7.46 1.88
N THR A 321 8.46 -7.41 2.95
CA THR A 321 8.08 -8.57 3.74
C THR A 321 7.16 -9.52 2.96
N TRP A 322 6.16 -8.98 2.25
CA TRP A 322 5.27 -9.77 1.39
C TRP A 322 6.05 -10.51 0.31
N VAL A 323 7.01 -9.84 -0.34
CA VAL A 323 7.89 -10.44 -1.35
C VAL A 323 8.78 -11.53 -0.74
N LEU A 324 9.35 -11.31 0.44
CA LEU A 324 10.21 -12.28 1.12
C LEU A 324 9.45 -13.56 1.48
N VAL A 325 8.25 -13.44 2.06
CA VAL A 325 7.42 -14.60 2.39
C VAL A 325 6.89 -15.28 1.12
N GLY A 326 6.51 -14.49 0.11
CA GLY A 326 6.11 -15.01 -1.21
C GLY A 326 7.22 -15.80 -1.90
N PHE A 327 8.47 -15.36 -1.77
CA PHE A 327 9.65 -16.11 -2.25
C PHE A 327 9.89 -17.38 -1.44
N ALA A 328 9.86 -17.29 -0.11
CA ALA A 328 10.08 -18.43 0.76
C ALA A 328 9.02 -19.53 0.54
N SER A 329 7.73 -19.17 0.44
CA SER A 329 6.65 -20.12 0.17
C SER A 329 6.63 -20.55 -1.31
N GLY A 330 6.54 -19.59 -2.22
CA GLY A 330 6.26 -19.84 -3.64
C GLY A 330 7.44 -20.39 -4.44
N PHE A 331 8.69 -20.09 -4.04
CA PHE A 331 9.89 -20.59 -4.71
C PHE A 331 10.58 -21.69 -3.90
N ILE A 332 10.97 -21.41 -2.65
CA ILE A 332 11.76 -22.34 -1.84
C ILE A 332 10.91 -23.55 -1.42
N ALA A 333 9.82 -23.32 -0.69
CA ALA A 333 8.98 -24.41 -0.19
C ALA A 333 8.33 -25.20 -1.35
N PHE A 334 7.92 -24.54 -2.42
CA PHE A 334 7.40 -25.22 -3.61
C PHE A 334 8.45 -26.09 -4.31
N ARG A 335 9.72 -25.64 -4.41
CA ARG A 335 10.78 -26.36 -5.13
C ARG A 335 11.40 -27.50 -4.32
N TYR A 336 11.63 -27.29 -3.03
CA TYR A 336 12.32 -28.26 -2.17
C TYR A 336 11.37 -29.13 -1.32
N TYR A 337 10.15 -28.65 -1.03
CA TYR A 337 9.20 -29.32 -0.12
C TYR A 337 7.78 -29.41 -0.71
N ARG A 338 7.67 -29.88 -1.96
CA ARG A 338 6.42 -29.83 -2.75
C ARG A 338 5.23 -30.56 -2.11
N ASP A 339 5.46 -31.69 -1.47
CA ASP A 339 4.41 -32.48 -0.80
C ASP A 339 3.84 -31.75 0.42
N TRP A 340 4.70 -31.05 1.17
CA TRP A 340 4.25 -30.24 2.29
C TRP A 340 3.48 -29.01 1.80
N TRP A 341 4.02 -28.31 0.81
CA TRP A 341 3.42 -27.08 0.26
C TRP A 341 2.02 -27.34 -0.29
N SER A 342 1.85 -28.38 -1.12
CA SER A 342 0.55 -28.70 -1.74
C SER A 342 -0.54 -29.04 -0.73
N ARG A 343 -0.18 -29.63 0.42
CA ARG A 343 -1.14 -30.05 1.44
C ARG A 343 -1.44 -28.96 2.48
N HIS A 344 -0.43 -28.20 2.89
CA HIS A 344 -0.52 -27.36 4.09
C HIS A 344 -0.42 -25.86 3.82
N ASN A 345 0.11 -25.40 2.68
CA ASN A 345 0.40 -23.99 2.46
C ASN A 345 -0.84 -23.09 2.60
N TYR A 346 -1.95 -23.45 1.94
CA TYR A 346 -3.20 -22.70 2.01
C TYR A 346 -3.85 -22.75 3.41
N VAL A 347 -3.79 -23.90 4.08
CA VAL A 347 -4.32 -24.07 5.44
C VAL A 347 -3.50 -23.26 6.45
N LEU A 348 -2.18 -23.21 6.28
CA LEU A 348 -1.27 -22.42 7.11
C LEU A 348 -1.57 -20.93 6.93
N SER A 349 -1.68 -20.46 5.70
CA SER A 349 -2.08 -19.07 5.39
C SER A 349 -3.37 -18.68 6.12
N GLY A 350 -4.45 -19.46 5.92
CA GLY A 350 -5.74 -19.16 6.55
C GLY A 350 -5.69 -19.21 8.08
N ALA A 351 -4.85 -20.09 8.65
CA ALA A 351 -4.65 -20.15 10.09
C ALA A 351 -3.89 -18.93 10.65
N LEU A 352 -2.93 -18.38 9.90
CA LEU A 352 -2.20 -17.17 10.27
C LEU A 352 -3.11 -15.93 10.18
N ASP A 353 -3.88 -15.82 9.09
CA ASP A 353 -4.84 -14.73 8.89
C ASP A 353 -5.91 -14.70 10.00
N ALA A 354 -6.49 -15.87 10.30
CA ALA A 354 -7.46 -15.98 11.39
C ALA A 354 -6.81 -15.70 12.75
N GLY A 355 -5.64 -16.29 13.04
CA GLY A 355 -4.96 -16.10 14.32
C GLY A 355 -4.63 -14.63 14.60
N LEU A 356 -4.17 -13.89 13.57
CA LEU A 356 -3.96 -12.46 13.61
C LEU A 356 -5.27 -11.70 13.93
N ALA A 357 -6.34 -11.95 13.17
CA ALA A 357 -7.61 -11.23 13.33
C ALA A 357 -8.21 -11.40 14.73
N PHE A 358 -8.25 -12.63 15.25
CA PHE A 358 -8.78 -12.90 16.59
C PHE A 358 -7.91 -12.28 17.69
N MET A 359 -6.58 -12.34 17.56
CA MET A 359 -5.68 -11.76 18.56
C MET A 359 -5.73 -10.23 18.55
N ALA A 360 -5.82 -9.60 17.37
CA ALA A 360 -5.92 -8.15 17.25
C ALA A 360 -7.18 -7.61 17.97
N VAL A 361 -8.33 -8.25 17.76
CA VAL A 361 -9.57 -7.91 18.47
C VAL A 361 -9.42 -8.12 19.98
N PHE A 362 -8.79 -9.21 20.41
CA PHE A 362 -8.56 -9.49 21.82
C PHE A 362 -7.65 -8.43 22.48
N LEU A 363 -6.53 -8.06 21.84
CA LEU A 363 -5.63 -7.00 22.32
C LEU A 363 -6.36 -5.67 22.41
N TYR A 364 -7.17 -5.31 21.41
CA TYR A 364 -7.94 -4.08 21.41
C TYR A 364 -8.92 -4.03 22.59
N LEU A 365 -9.70 -5.09 22.81
CA LEU A 365 -10.70 -5.13 23.87
C LEU A 365 -10.08 -5.16 25.29
N CYS A 366 -8.97 -5.89 25.47
CA CYS A 366 -8.36 -6.05 26.79
C CYS A 366 -7.41 -4.91 27.16
N LEU A 367 -6.64 -4.38 26.21
CA LEU A 367 -5.54 -3.45 26.46
C LEU A 367 -5.77 -2.09 25.78
N GLY A 368 -6.22 -2.11 24.52
CA GLY A 368 -6.47 -0.90 23.73
C GLY A 368 -7.53 0.02 24.35
N MET A 369 -8.68 -0.53 24.76
CA MET A 369 -9.75 0.24 25.40
C MET A 369 -9.39 0.79 26.79
N GLN A 370 -8.44 0.18 27.49
CA GLN A 370 -7.99 0.62 28.82
C GLN A 370 -6.84 1.64 28.71
N HIS A 371 -6.45 2.04 27.50
CA HIS A 371 -5.31 2.92 27.21
C HIS A 371 -3.98 2.46 27.85
N VAL A 372 -3.83 1.16 28.09
CA VAL A 372 -2.60 0.59 28.65
C VAL A 372 -1.61 0.44 27.50
N SER A 373 -0.55 1.24 27.51
CA SER A 373 0.56 1.15 26.58
C SER A 373 1.84 0.81 27.35
N LEU A 374 2.65 -0.10 26.81
CA LEU A 374 3.94 -0.48 27.41
C LEU A 374 5.08 0.23 26.67
N ASP A 375 5.61 1.30 27.27
CA ASP A 375 6.77 2.01 26.76
C ASP A 375 8.07 1.48 27.38
N TRP A 376 8.47 0.26 27.01
CA TRP A 376 9.78 -0.27 27.37
C TRP A 376 10.58 -0.60 26.09
N TRP A 377 11.87 -0.29 26.10
CA TRP A 377 12.76 -0.39 24.92
C TRP A 377 12.43 0.56 23.74
N ARG A 378 12.00 1.80 24.02
CA ARG A 378 11.70 2.87 23.03
C ARG A 378 10.76 2.36 21.93
N ASN A 379 9.46 2.57 22.13
CA ASN A 379 8.35 2.02 21.35
C ASN A 379 8.18 2.57 19.90
N ASP A 380 9.25 3.11 19.32
CA ASP A 380 9.25 3.59 17.93
C ASP A 380 9.31 2.38 16.99
N SER A 381 8.26 2.18 16.20
CA SER A 381 8.09 1.01 15.32
C SER A 381 9.12 0.96 14.19
N ASP A 382 9.66 2.11 13.75
CA ASP A 382 10.64 2.17 12.66
C ASP A 382 12.03 2.63 13.12
N GLY A 383 12.09 3.46 14.18
CA GLY A 383 13.35 3.96 14.74
C GLY A 383 14.12 4.91 13.81
N CYS A 384 13.46 5.47 12.79
CA CYS A 384 14.03 6.35 11.77
C CYS A 384 13.35 7.75 11.80
N PRO A 385 13.62 8.61 12.79
CA PRO A 385 12.89 9.87 12.96
C PRO A 385 13.09 10.88 11.82
N LEU A 386 14.26 10.84 11.16
CA LEU A 386 14.63 11.77 10.08
C LEU A 386 14.09 11.37 8.69
N ALA A 387 13.41 10.23 8.55
CA ALA A 387 12.97 9.73 7.25
C ALA A 387 11.93 10.64 6.57
N SER A 388 11.10 11.31 7.35
CA SER A 388 10.09 12.26 6.86
C SER A 388 10.64 13.67 6.63
N CYS A 389 11.94 13.92 6.80
CA CYS A 389 12.49 15.25 6.63
C CYS A 389 12.67 15.62 5.15
N PRO A 390 12.30 16.85 4.73
CA PRO A 390 12.60 17.33 3.39
C PRO A 390 14.11 17.61 3.23
N THR A 391 14.57 17.71 1.98
CA THR A 391 16.00 17.94 1.66
C THR A 391 16.26 19.28 0.97
N ALA A 392 15.23 20.09 0.73
CA ALA A 392 15.37 21.44 0.18
C ALA A 392 15.90 22.42 1.25
N THR A 393 16.86 23.25 0.84
CA THR A 393 17.40 24.35 1.66
C THR A 393 16.33 25.41 1.92
N GLY A 394 16.15 25.81 3.17
CA GLY A 394 15.17 26.85 3.57
C GLY A 394 13.76 26.35 3.91
N VAL A 395 13.46 25.06 3.74
CA VAL A 395 12.19 24.46 4.20
C VAL A 395 12.34 24.00 5.64
N VAL A 396 11.66 24.67 6.57
CA VAL A 396 11.69 24.33 8.00
C VAL A 396 10.46 23.51 8.36
N VAL A 397 10.70 22.24 8.70
CA VAL A 397 9.68 21.33 9.21
C VAL A 397 10.00 20.99 10.67
N LYS A 398 8.98 21.01 11.52
CA LYS A 398 9.11 20.71 12.97
C LYS A 398 9.71 19.32 13.17
N GLY A 399 10.82 19.24 13.90
CA GLY A 399 11.50 17.97 14.21
C GLY A 399 12.63 17.57 13.23
N CYS A 400 12.88 18.38 12.20
CA CYS A 400 13.99 18.18 11.26
C CYS A 400 15.10 19.21 11.48
N PRO A 401 16.37 18.85 11.27
CA PRO A 401 17.46 19.82 11.26
C PRO A 401 17.27 20.78 10.07
N ALA A 402 17.48 22.07 10.29
CA ALA A 402 17.49 23.06 9.21
C ALA A 402 18.71 22.82 8.30
N LEU A 403 18.47 22.75 6.99
CA LEU A 403 19.49 22.54 5.95
C LEU A 403 19.86 23.84 5.22
#